data_AF-A0A811P3M9-F1
#
_entry.id   AF-A0A811P3M9-F1
#
_cell.length_a   1.000
_cell.length_b   1.000
_cell.length_c   1.000
_cell.angle_alpha   90.00
_cell.angle_beta   90.00
_cell.angle_gamma   90.00
#
_symmetry.space_group_name_H-M   'P 1'
#
loop_
_entity.id
_entity.type
_entity.pdbx_description
1 polymer ?
#
loop_
_entity_poly.entity_id
_entity_poly.type
_entity_poly.pdbx_seq_one_letter_code
_entity_poly.pdbx_strand_id
1 'polypeptide(L)' 'MEEERNDCGIFSVMFFERWDVTIDVRWAFDFSDIENIRVKLANSVFSSPTNLVDKALVNFFYEQDLDPRLFK' A
#
# COMPACT_ATOMS: atom_id res chain seq x y z
N MET A 1 9.39 15.38 -10.39
CA MET A 1 8.20 15.99 -11.05
C MET A 1 7.23 14.97 -11.65
N GLU A 2 7.67 13.82 -12.18
CA GLU A 2 6.75 12.78 -12.68
C GLU A 2 6.31 11.79 -11.58
N GLU A 3 7.18 11.49 -10.61
CA GLU A 3 6.85 10.67 -9.42
C GLU A 3 5.76 11.30 -8.55
N GLU A 4 5.89 12.58 -8.23
CA GLU A 4 4.92 13.33 -7.40
C GLU A 4 3.50 13.36 -8.00
N ARG A 5 3.37 13.19 -9.32
CA ARG A 5 2.08 13.28 -10.02
C ARG A 5 1.27 11.98 -9.89
N ASN A 6 1.92 10.85 -9.64
CA ASN A 6 1.27 9.55 -9.50
C ASN A 6 0.79 9.26 -8.07
N ASP A 7 1.25 10.03 -7.08
CA ASP A 7 0.97 9.78 -5.67
C ASP A 7 -0.21 10.58 -5.09
N CYS A 8 -0.83 11.44 -5.88
CA CYS A 8 -2.01 12.23 -5.46
C CYS A 8 -3.16 11.35 -4.94
N GLY A 9 -3.31 10.14 -5.48
CA GLY A 9 -4.27 9.15 -5.01
C GLY A 9 -3.95 8.62 -3.62
N ILE A 10 -2.67 8.42 -3.29
CA ILE A 10 -2.23 8.00 -1.95
C ILE A 10 -2.56 9.07 -0.92
N PHE A 11 -2.25 10.34 -1.23
CA PHE A 11 -2.61 11.45 -0.35
C PHE A 11 -4.12 11.52 -0.11
N SER A 12 -4.92 11.32 -1.15
CA SER A 12 -6.38 11.35 -1.06
C SER A 12 -6.92 10.20 -0.19
N VAL A 13 -6.42 8.97 -0.37
CA VAL A 13 -6.82 7.80 0.44
C VAL A 13 -6.45 8.00 1.91
N MET A 14 -5.21 8.43 2.19
CA MET A 14 -4.76 8.67 3.57
C MET A 14 -5.53 9.80 4.24
N PHE A 15 -5.89 10.84 3.48
CA PHE A 15 -6.75 11.91 3.96
C PHE A 15 -8.12 11.37 4.37
N PHE A 16 -8.77 10.53 3.57
CA PHE A 16 -10.06 9.94 3.93
C PHE A 16 -9.98 8.95 5.09
N GLU A 17 -8.94 8.11 5.16
CA GLU A 17 -8.77 7.16 6.27
C GLU A 17 -8.51 7.83 7.61
N ARG A 18 -7.78 8.95 7.60
CA ARG A 18 -7.39 9.69 8.82
C ARG A 18 -8.18 10.98 9.00
N TRP A 19 -9.26 11.15 8.26
CA TRP A 19 -10.06 12.36 8.31
C TRP A 19 -10.64 12.54 9.71
N ASP A 20 -10.14 13.55 10.39
CA ASP A 20 -10.67 14.04 11.65
C ASP A 20 -10.52 15.56 11.65
N VAL A 21 -11.51 16.28 12.18
CA VAL A 21 -11.52 17.75 12.23
C VAL A 21 -10.33 18.34 12.99
N THR A 22 -9.68 17.54 13.83
CA THR A 22 -8.53 17.91 14.66
C THR A 22 -7.17 17.56 14.02
N ILE A 23 -7.15 16.82 12.91
CA ILE A 23 -5.92 16.32 12.31
C ILE A 23 -5.54 17.15 11.07
N ASP A 24 -4.37 17.78 11.12
CA ASP A 24 -3.73 18.31 9.91
C ASP A 24 -2.94 17.19 9.22
N VAL A 25 -3.49 16.68 8.12
CA VAL A 25 -2.92 15.55 7.37
C VAL A 25 -1.50 15.84 6.87
N ARG A 26 -1.14 17.13 6.69
CA ARG A 26 0.23 17.54 6.31
C ARG A 26 1.28 17.26 7.38
N TRP A 27 0.84 17.02 8.62
CA TRP A 27 1.69 16.64 9.75
C TRP A 27 1.63 15.14 10.03
N ALA A 28 0.77 14.40 9.32
CA ALA A 28 0.50 13.00 9.60
C ALA A 28 1.40 12.04 8.78
N PHE A 29 1.92 12.49 7.64
CA PHE A 29 2.90 11.81 6.80
C PHE A 29 3.49 12.77 5.76
N ASP A 30 4.62 12.41 5.19
CA ASP A 30 5.24 13.15 4.09
C ASP A 30 5.62 12.25 2.89
N PHE A 31 6.34 12.81 1.92
CA PHE A 31 6.74 12.09 0.70
C PHE A 31 7.60 10.85 0.98
N SER A 32 8.38 10.83 2.06
CA SER A 32 9.18 9.67 2.45
C SER A 32 8.34 8.49 2.94
N ASP A 33 7.11 8.73 3.40
CA ASP A 33 6.19 7.70 3.85
C ASP A 33 5.42 7.02 2.70
N ILE A 34 5.36 7.65 1.52
CA ILE A 34 4.49 7.23 0.41
C ILE A 34 4.76 5.79 -0.02
N GLU A 35 6.03 5.40 -0.15
CA GLU A 35 6.38 4.04 -0.56
C GLU A 35 5.84 3.00 0.42
N ASN A 36 6.05 3.25 1.72
CA ASN A 36 5.55 2.38 2.78
C ASN A 36 4.01 2.35 2.83
N ILE A 37 3.37 3.49 2.63
CA ILE A 37 1.90 3.59 2.54
C ILE A 37 1.39 2.76 1.35
N ARG A 38 2.03 2.85 0.19
CA ARG A 38 1.66 2.09 -1.01
C ARG A 38 1.75 0.60 -0.77
N VAL A 39 2.83 0.12 -0.15
CA VAL A 39 2.99 -1.30 0.21
C VAL A 39 1.90 -1.75 1.17
N LYS A 40 1.58 -0.96 2.21
CA LYS A 40 0.51 -1.28 3.17
C LYS A 40 -0.86 -1.35 2.50
N LEU A 41 -1.19 -0.38 1.65
CA LEU A 41 -2.45 -0.36 0.91
C LEU A 41 -2.56 -1.56 -0.04
N ALA A 42 -1.50 -1.84 -0.80
CA ALA A 42 -1.47 -3.01 -1.68
C ALA A 42 -1.68 -4.32 -0.91
N ASN A 43 -1.01 -4.49 0.24
CA ASN A 43 -1.19 -5.68 1.08
C ASN A 43 -2.60 -5.79 1.66
N SER A 44 -3.20 -4.66 2.06
CA SER A 44 -4.59 -4.61 2.55
C SER A 44 -5.58 -5.03 1.47
N VAL A 45 -5.45 -4.46 0.26
CA VAL A 45 -6.28 -4.82 -0.90
C VAL A 45 -6.07 -6.28 -1.31
N PHE A 46 -4.82 -6.75 -1.32
CA PHE A 46 -4.48 -8.13 -1.63
C PHE A 46 -5.14 -9.09 -0.62
N SER A 47 -5.08 -8.78 0.67
CA SER A 47 -5.58 -9.63 1.75
C SER A 47 -7.08 -9.46 2.02
N SER A 48 -7.75 -8.50 1.37
CA SER A 48 -9.17 -8.24 1.56
C SER A 48 -10.02 -9.49 1.27
N PRO A 49 -11.01 -9.83 2.12
CA PRO A 49 -11.98 -10.89 1.84
C PRO A 49 -12.79 -10.66 0.54
N THR A 50 -12.91 -9.41 0.11
CA THR A 50 -13.61 -9.04 -1.14
C THR A 50 -12.74 -9.19 -2.38
N ASN A 51 -11.43 -9.38 -2.22
CA ASN A 51 -10.54 -9.69 -3.33
C ASN A 51 -10.62 -11.18 -3.65
N LEU A 52 -11.37 -11.50 -4.71
CA LEU A 52 -11.65 -12.86 -5.19
C LEU A 52 -10.66 -13.36 -6.25
N VAL A 53 -9.61 -12.60 -6.54
CA VAL A 53 -8.53 -13.05 -7.45
C VAL A 53 -7.85 -14.28 -6.86
N ASP A 54 -7.41 -15.20 -7.71
CA ASP A 54 -6.63 -16.36 -7.28
C ASP A 54 -5.29 -15.92 -6.68
N LYS A 55 -5.05 -16.36 -5.43
CA LYS A 55 -3.85 -16.03 -4.64
C LYS A 55 -2.94 -17.25 -4.44
N ALA A 56 -3.28 -18.40 -5.02
CA ALA A 56 -2.60 -19.67 -4.75
C ALA A 56 -1.10 -19.60 -5.02
N LEU A 57 -0.67 -18.97 -6.13
CA LEU A 57 0.74 -18.84 -6.47
C LEU A 57 1.52 -17.97 -5.46
N VAL A 58 0.95 -16.84 -5.05
CA VAL A 58 1.59 -15.93 -4.08
C VAL A 58 1.67 -16.58 -2.71
N ASN A 59 0.58 -17.23 -2.28
CA ASN A 59 0.54 -17.97 -1.01
C ASN A 59 1.56 -19.12 -1.00
N PHE A 60 1.68 -19.85 -2.12
CA PHE A 60 2.69 -20.90 -2.26
C PHE A 60 4.11 -20.36 -2.03
N PHE A 61 4.50 -19.25 -2.67
CA PHE A 61 5.83 -18.66 -2.43
C PHE A 61 6.02 -18.20 -0.99
N TYR A 62 5.00 -17.58 -0.40
CA TYR A 62 5.04 -17.12 0.98
C TYR A 62 5.20 -18.28 1.99
N GLU A 63 4.47 -19.37 1.80
CA GLU A 63 4.56 -20.57 2.67
C GLU A 63 5.90 -21.29 2.57
N GLN A 64 6.59 -21.18 1.43
CA GLN A 64 7.90 -21.79 1.23
C GLN A 64 9.06 -20.89 1.69
N ASP A 65 8.77 -19.72 2.27
CA ASP A 65 9.76 -18.67 2.58
C ASP A 65 10.63 -18.31 1.36
N LEU A 66 10.05 -18.45 0.16
CA LEU A 66 10.69 -18.13 -1.10
C LEU A 66 10.32 -16.70 -1.45
N ASP A 67 11.28 -15.78 -1.36
CA ASP A 67 11.14 -14.46 -1.94
C ASP A 67 11.46 -14.54 -3.44
N PRO A 68 10.46 -14.46 -4.35
CA PRO A 68 10.70 -14.55 -5.79
C PRO A 68 11.56 -13.41 -6.33
N ARG A 69 11.80 -12.34 -5.55
CA ARG A 69 12.73 -11.24 -5.92
C ARG A 69 14.19 -11.61 -5.72
N LEU A 70 14.48 -12.64 -4.93
CA LEU A 70 15.84 -13.11 -4.65
C LEU A 70 16.36 -14.10 -5.70
N PHE A 71 15.46 -14.64 -6.53
CA PHE A 71 15.81 -15.53 -7.64
C PHE A 71 15.81 -14.72 -8.94
N LYS A 72 17.00 -14.40 -9.45
CA LYS A 72 17.24 -13.79 -10.76
C LYS A 72 17.58 -14.84 -11.81
#